data_AF-A0A8K0CN56-F1
#
_entry.id   AF-A0A8K0CN56-F1
#
_cell.length_a   1.000
_cell.length_b   1.000
_cell.length_c   1.000
_cell.angle_alpha   90.00
_cell.angle_beta   90.00
_cell.angle_gamma   90.00
#
_symmetry.space_group_name_H-M   'P 1'
#
loop_
_entity.id
_entity.type
_entity.pdbx_description
1 polymer ?
#
loop_
_entity_poly.entity_id
_entity_poly.type
_entity_poly.pdbx_seq_one_letter_code
_entity_poly.pdbx_strand_id
1 'polypeptide(L)'
;LQSSGVIHDDIMDGTEIRRGMKCWYKKEDIGTMAIEDGRIITKGIYLILKKYFSNHPYYVQFLESFHELDMLARIGQALDEMYMTDGLKYFNMTHYYKLAKYKTYHLFTLPIIIAMYLSGQYNQDVYEKAESICCELGIFFQIKNDFKDCFAYYPIGSDIRQGKFTWLAIFAVEKGTVEQRSILEKHYGQNNSESESIIFNLYNELCLTEEYNILRKDRYNYIVNRILDLSKPSLQRVLNNYVEELFI
;
A
#
# COMPACT_ATOMS: atom_id res chain seq x y z
N LEU A 1 -2.97 7.78 -11.77
CA LEU A 1 -3.71 6.81 -10.92
C LEU A 1 -3.46 7.06 -9.44
N GLN A 2 -2.22 6.91 -8.97
CA GLN A 2 -1.84 7.11 -7.55
C GLN A 2 -2.43 8.39 -6.92
N SER A 3 -2.35 9.55 -7.59
CA SER A 3 -2.87 10.81 -7.02
C SER A 3 -4.37 10.76 -6.69
N SER A 4 -5.20 10.07 -7.50
CA SER A 4 -6.61 9.88 -7.16
C SER A 4 -6.77 8.98 -5.94
N GLY A 5 -5.99 7.90 -5.86
CA GLY A 5 -5.98 7.01 -4.70
C GLY A 5 -5.67 7.78 -3.42
N VAL A 6 -4.57 8.54 -3.40
CA VAL A 6 -4.14 9.35 -2.25
C VAL A 6 -5.16 10.42 -1.86
N ILE A 7 -5.81 11.09 -2.82
CA ILE A 7 -6.84 12.08 -2.49
C ILE A 7 -8.03 11.43 -1.79
N HIS A 8 -8.48 10.27 -2.27
CA HIS A 8 -9.59 9.56 -1.64
C HIS A 8 -9.20 8.98 -0.28
N ASP A 9 -8.01 8.38 -0.18
CA ASP A 9 -7.39 7.86 1.04
C ASP A 9 -7.30 8.94 2.13
N ASP A 10 -6.76 10.12 1.79
CA ASP A 10 -6.66 11.26 2.71
C ASP A 10 -8.02 11.66 3.31
N ILE A 11 -9.11 11.56 2.54
CA ILE A 11 -10.47 11.89 3.00
C ILE A 11 -11.00 10.79 3.92
N MET A 12 -10.86 9.53 3.54
CA MET A 12 -11.33 8.38 4.33
C MET A 12 -10.58 8.29 5.66
N ASP A 13 -9.29 8.58 5.64
CA ASP A 13 -8.40 8.49 6.80
C ASP A 13 -8.38 9.78 7.62
N GLY A 14 -9.08 10.84 7.22
CA GLY A 14 -9.02 12.11 7.95
C GLY A 14 -7.61 12.70 8.04
N THR A 15 -6.72 12.38 7.08
CA THR A 15 -5.31 12.79 7.07
C THR A 15 -5.17 14.32 6.96
N GLU A 16 -4.30 14.91 7.79
CA GLU A 16 -4.09 16.36 7.82
C GLU A 16 -3.01 16.84 6.84
N ILE A 17 -1.88 16.11 6.78
CA ILE A 17 -0.69 16.49 6.02
C ILE A 17 -0.27 15.35 5.09
N ARG A 18 -0.06 15.67 3.82
CA ARG A 18 0.50 14.76 2.81
C ARG A 18 1.63 15.47 2.07
N ARG A 19 2.80 14.82 1.99
CA ARG A 19 4.01 15.36 1.31
C ARG A 19 4.41 16.76 1.82
N GLY A 20 4.34 16.97 3.15
CA GLY A 20 4.72 18.22 3.81
C GLY A 20 3.72 19.37 3.67
N MET A 21 2.55 19.13 3.06
CA MET A 21 1.52 20.12 2.80
C MET A 21 0.16 19.64 3.33
N LYS A 22 -0.77 20.56 3.58
CA LYS A 22 -2.17 20.19 3.88
C LYS A 22 -2.73 19.25 2.79
N CYS A 23 -3.41 18.19 3.22
CA CYS A 23 -4.14 17.29 2.32
C CYS A 23 -5.11 18.08 1.43
N TRP A 24 -5.37 17.58 0.22
CA TRP A 24 -6.13 18.32 -0.79
C TRP A 24 -7.51 18.76 -0.29
N TYR A 25 -8.24 17.86 0.38
CA TYR A 25 -9.57 18.12 0.94
C TYR A 25 -9.57 19.06 2.17
N LYS A 26 -8.40 19.30 2.78
CA LYS A 26 -8.21 20.21 3.93
C LYS A 26 -7.88 21.66 3.52
N LYS A 27 -7.80 21.94 2.22
CA LYS A 27 -7.71 23.32 1.72
C LYS A 27 -9.04 24.05 1.89
N GLU A 28 -8.98 25.33 2.22
CA GLU A 28 -10.11 26.16 2.68
C GLU A 28 -11.33 26.11 1.73
N ASP A 29 -11.10 26.02 0.41
CA ASP A 29 -12.16 26.04 -0.60
C ASP A 29 -12.46 24.69 -1.26
N ILE A 30 -11.84 23.59 -0.79
CA ILE A 30 -11.98 22.27 -1.44
C ILE A 30 -12.99 21.40 -0.70
N GLY A 31 -12.73 21.08 0.57
CA GLY A 31 -13.58 20.19 1.35
C GLY A 31 -13.90 18.88 0.62
N THR A 32 -15.17 18.47 0.63
CA THR A 32 -15.63 17.23 0.00
C THR A 32 -15.58 17.24 -1.53
N MET A 33 -15.37 18.40 -2.18
CA MET A 33 -15.18 18.48 -3.64
C MET A 33 -13.96 17.68 -4.10
N ALA A 34 -12.98 17.45 -3.21
CA ALA A 34 -11.85 16.58 -3.44
C ALA A 34 -12.23 15.17 -3.94
N ILE A 35 -13.42 14.67 -3.58
CA ILE A 35 -13.94 13.38 -4.09
C ILE A 35 -14.06 13.43 -5.61
N GLU A 36 -14.65 14.50 -6.15
CA GLU A 36 -14.80 14.72 -7.59
C GLU A 36 -13.45 15.00 -8.25
N ASP A 37 -12.56 15.76 -7.62
CA ASP A 37 -11.21 15.99 -8.16
C ASP A 37 -10.43 14.68 -8.35
N GLY A 38 -10.51 13.77 -7.38
CA GLY A 38 -9.94 12.43 -7.52
C GLY A 38 -10.56 11.65 -8.69
N ARG A 39 -11.89 11.74 -8.89
CA ARG A 39 -12.58 11.11 -10.02
C ARG A 39 -12.14 11.72 -11.36
N ILE A 40 -12.03 13.04 -11.44
CA ILE A 40 -11.55 13.77 -12.62
C ILE A 40 -10.13 13.31 -12.98
N ILE A 41 -9.24 13.21 -12.00
CA ILE A 41 -7.86 12.71 -12.22
C ILE A 41 -7.88 11.31 -12.82
N THR A 42 -8.70 10.40 -12.28
CA THR A 42 -8.81 9.03 -12.81
C THR A 42 -9.39 9.01 -14.23
N LYS A 43 -10.41 9.82 -14.52
CA LYS A 43 -10.97 9.94 -15.88
C LYS A 43 -9.99 10.58 -16.87
N GLY A 44 -9.17 11.53 -16.41
CA GLY A 44 -8.14 12.18 -17.20
C GLY A 44 -7.09 11.21 -17.75
N ILE A 45 -6.82 10.10 -17.05
CA ILE A 45 -5.92 9.03 -17.52
C ILE A 45 -6.40 8.51 -18.88
N TYR A 46 -7.69 8.21 -19.03
CA TYR A 46 -8.23 7.66 -20.27
C TYR A 46 -8.27 8.68 -21.41
N LEU A 47 -8.39 9.98 -21.09
CA LEU A 47 -8.23 11.04 -22.09
C LEU A 47 -6.79 11.11 -22.61
N ILE A 48 -5.80 10.97 -21.73
CA ILE A 48 -4.38 10.89 -22.11
C ILE A 48 -4.12 9.63 -22.95
N LEU A 49 -4.59 8.46 -22.49
CA LEU A 49 -4.44 7.21 -23.23
C LEU A 49 -5.04 7.31 -24.63
N LYS A 50 -6.27 7.82 -24.74
CA LYS A 50 -6.92 8.03 -26.04
C LYS A 50 -6.11 9.00 -26.92
N LYS A 51 -5.69 10.14 -26.38
CA LYS A 51 -5.00 11.18 -27.17
C LYS A 51 -3.68 10.70 -27.76
N TYR A 52 -2.89 9.93 -27.00
CA TYR A 52 -1.53 9.57 -27.38
C TYR A 52 -1.39 8.14 -27.90
N PHE A 53 -2.32 7.25 -27.54
CA PHE A 53 -2.19 5.82 -27.81
C PHE A 53 -3.39 5.20 -28.54
N SER A 54 -4.39 5.96 -29.00
CA SER A 54 -5.57 5.36 -29.67
C SER A 54 -5.22 4.53 -30.92
N ASN A 55 -4.11 4.85 -31.59
CA ASN A 55 -3.64 4.14 -32.77
C ASN A 55 -2.52 3.12 -32.44
N HIS A 56 -2.16 2.97 -31.17
CA HIS A 56 -1.15 2.02 -30.75
C HIS A 56 -1.72 0.58 -30.81
N PRO A 57 -0.97 -0.42 -31.29
CA PRO A 57 -1.47 -1.80 -31.40
C PRO A 57 -1.96 -2.38 -30.06
N TYR A 58 -1.37 -1.92 -28.95
CA TYR A 58 -1.72 -2.35 -27.58
C TYR A 58 -2.66 -1.39 -26.84
N TYR A 59 -3.39 -0.52 -27.54
CA TYR A 59 -4.29 0.47 -26.91
C TYR A 59 -5.31 -0.18 -25.97
N VAL A 60 -5.94 -1.27 -26.41
CA VAL A 60 -6.96 -1.99 -25.62
C VAL A 60 -6.35 -2.54 -24.34
N GLN A 61 -5.17 -3.14 -24.44
CA GLN A 61 -4.45 -3.72 -23.29
C GLN A 61 -4.03 -2.65 -22.28
N PHE A 62 -3.68 -1.44 -22.74
CA PHE A 62 -3.47 -0.31 -21.83
C PHE A 62 -4.74 0.00 -21.05
N LEU A 63 -5.89 0.15 -21.74
CA LEU A 63 -7.16 0.43 -21.07
C LEU A 63 -7.52 -0.66 -20.05
N GLU A 64 -7.42 -1.93 -20.44
CA GLU A 64 -7.69 -3.09 -19.59
C GLU A 64 -6.79 -3.09 -18.35
N SER A 65 -5.47 -2.92 -18.52
CA SER A 65 -4.53 -2.87 -17.40
C SER A 65 -4.84 -1.73 -16.42
N PHE A 66 -5.19 -0.54 -16.92
CA PHE A 66 -5.55 0.57 -16.04
C PHE A 66 -6.89 0.33 -15.32
N HIS A 67 -7.89 -0.23 -16.00
CA HIS A 67 -9.19 -0.52 -15.40
C HIS A 67 -9.12 -1.62 -14.34
N GLU A 68 -8.48 -2.74 -14.67
CA GLU A 68 -8.34 -3.87 -13.76
C GLU A 68 -7.55 -3.48 -12.51
N LEU A 69 -6.40 -2.84 -12.69
CA LEU A 69 -5.53 -2.49 -11.57
C LEU A 69 -6.10 -1.35 -10.70
N ASP A 70 -6.86 -0.40 -11.26
CA ASP A 70 -7.64 0.55 -10.45
C ASP A 70 -8.73 -0.19 -9.66
N MET A 71 -9.47 -1.12 -10.29
CA MET A 71 -10.51 -1.89 -9.60
C MET A 71 -9.94 -2.70 -8.43
N LEU A 72 -8.81 -3.40 -8.63
CA LEU A 72 -8.14 -4.13 -7.55
C LEU A 72 -7.70 -3.19 -6.43
N ALA A 73 -7.16 -2.01 -6.75
CA ALA A 73 -6.81 -1.02 -5.74
C ALA A 73 -8.04 -0.57 -4.91
N ARG A 74 -9.20 -0.37 -5.56
CA ARG A 74 -10.45 -0.01 -4.85
C ARG A 74 -11.00 -1.16 -4.00
N ILE A 75 -10.87 -2.40 -4.46
CA ILE A 75 -11.21 -3.58 -3.67
C ILE A 75 -10.29 -3.67 -2.44
N GLY A 76 -8.99 -3.46 -2.62
CA GLY A 76 -8.03 -3.41 -1.52
C GLY A 76 -8.38 -2.36 -0.47
N GLN A 77 -8.76 -1.16 -0.91
CA GLN A 77 -9.24 -0.11 -0.01
C GLN A 77 -10.55 -0.48 0.70
N ALA A 78 -11.51 -1.08 0.00
CA ALA A 78 -12.77 -1.50 0.61
C ALA A 78 -12.56 -2.62 1.66
N LEU A 79 -11.61 -3.52 1.43
CA LEU A 79 -11.21 -4.53 2.40
C LEU A 79 -10.60 -3.91 3.65
N ASP A 80 -9.83 -2.83 3.50
CA ASP A 80 -9.22 -2.10 4.63
C ASP A 80 -10.28 -1.60 5.60
N GLU A 81 -11.32 -0.95 5.07
CA GLU A 81 -12.47 -0.47 5.84
C GLU A 81 -13.30 -1.62 6.43
N MET A 82 -13.53 -2.68 5.64
CA MET A 82 -14.31 -3.83 6.08
C MET A 82 -13.66 -4.56 7.25
N TYR A 83 -12.33 -4.69 7.27
CA TYR A 83 -11.64 -5.41 8.34
C TYR A 83 -11.64 -4.68 9.69
N MET A 84 -12.03 -3.40 9.71
CA MET A 84 -12.14 -2.60 10.94
C MET A 84 -13.51 -2.70 11.63
N THR A 85 -14.53 -3.30 11.02
CA THR A 85 -15.92 -3.17 11.51
C THR A 85 -16.25 -3.97 12.78
N ASP A 86 -15.49 -5.03 13.07
CA ASP A 86 -15.72 -5.95 14.21
C ASP A 86 -14.53 -5.96 15.18
N GLY A 87 -13.92 -4.80 15.42
CA GLY A 87 -12.72 -4.68 16.25
C GLY A 87 -11.57 -5.55 15.71
N LEU A 88 -10.91 -6.30 16.59
CA LEU A 88 -9.72 -7.09 16.22
C LEU A 88 -10.03 -8.45 15.60
N LYS A 89 -11.30 -8.81 15.38
CA LYS A 89 -11.72 -10.13 14.89
C LYS A 89 -11.06 -10.54 13.57
N TYR A 90 -10.84 -9.58 12.68
CA TYR A 90 -10.26 -9.85 11.36
C TYR A 90 -8.73 -9.71 11.33
N PHE A 91 -8.10 -9.31 12.45
CA PHE A 91 -6.68 -8.95 12.53
C PHE A 91 -5.81 -10.22 12.56
N ASN A 92 -5.44 -10.67 11.37
CA ASN A 92 -4.50 -11.76 11.15
C ASN A 92 -3.73 -11.56 9.86
N MET A 93 -2.56 -12.19 9.78
CA MET A 93 -1.64 -12.05 8.64
C MET A 93 -2.24 -12.57 7.32
N THR A 94 -3.17 -13.53 7.37
CA THR A 94 -3.82 -14.05 6.16
C THR A 94 -4.69 -12.99 5.49
N HIS A 95 -5.47 -12.24 6.26
CA HIS A 95 -6.25 -11.11 5.76
C HIS A 95 -5.34 -9.95 5.34
N TYR A 96 -4.28 -9.68 6.10
CA TYR A 96 -3.30 -8.65 5.75
C TYR A 96 -2.65 -8.89 4.38
N TYR A 97 -2.17 -10.11 4.10
CA TYR A 97 -1.58 -10.41 2.81
C TYR A 97 -2.58 -10.30 1.65
N LYS A 98 -3.86 -10.67 1.88
CA LYS A 98 -4.92 -10.48 0.87
C LYS A 98 -5.17 -9.00 0.61
N LEU A 99 -5.28 -8.19 1.66
CA LEU A 99 -5.42 -6.74 1.56
C LEU A 99 -4.26 -6.12 0.81
N ALA A 100 -3.03 -6.32 1.29
CA ALA A 100 -1.84 -5.71 0.73
C ALA A 100 -1.61 -6.11 -0.74
N LYS A 101 -1.93 -7.37 -1.09
CA LYS A 101 -1.93 -7.83 -2.48
C LYS A 101 -2.86 -7.02 -3.38
N TYR A 102 -3.95 -6.45 -2.90
CA TYR A 102 -4.85 -5.65 -3.74
C TYR A 102 -4.59 -4.14 -3.61
N LYS A 103 -4.36 -3.66 -2.39
CA LYS A 103 -4.25 -2.22 -2.09
C LYS A 103 -3.03 -1.57 -2.76
N THR A 104 -1.87 -2.22 -2.77
CA THR A 104 -0.60 -1.58 -3.20
C THR A 104 0.08 -2.23 -4.39
N TYR A 105 -0.28 -3.46 -4.73
CA TYR A 105 0.26 -4.22 -5.87
C TYR A 105 0.26 -3.46 -7.20
N HIS A 106 -0.82 -2.74 -7.50
CA HIS A 106 -0.97 -1.98 -8.73
C HIS A 106 0.13 -0.93 -8.93
N LEU A 107 0.74 -0.42 -7.85
CA LEU A 107 1.82 0.56 -7.91
C LEU A 107 3.09 0.00 -8.56
N PHE A 108 3.30 -1.31 -8.43
CA PHE A 108 4.48 -2.00 -8.95
C PHE A 108 4.20 -2.71 -10.27
N THR A 109 3.00 -3.26 -10.46
CA THR A 109 2.68 -4.03 -11.68
C THR A 109 2.24 -3.18 -12.85
N LEU A 110 1.46 -2.12 -12.63
CA LEU A 110 0.97 -1.27 -13.71
C LEU A 110 2.12 -0.66 -14.53
N PRO A 111 3.20 -0.12 -13.94
CA PRO A 111 4.32 0.40 -14.73
C PRO A 111 5.01 -0.69 -15.57
N ILE A 112 5.16 -1.90 -15.03
CA ILE A 112 5.84 -3.01 -15.70
C ILE A 112 5.02 -3.50 -16.91
N ILE A 113 3.72 -3.78 -16.74
CA ILE A 113 2.89 -4.28 -17.84
C ILE A 113 2.79 -3.27 -18.98
N ILE A 114 2.60 -1.99 -18.65
CA ILE A 114 2.57 -0.90 -19.65
C ILE A 114 3.92 -0.78 -20.37
N ALA A 115 5.05 -0.88 -19.65
CA ALA A 115 6.38 -0.83 -20.26
C ALA A 115 6.66 -2.04 -21.18
N MET A 116 6.19 -3.24 -20.83
CA MET A 116 6.33 -4.43 -21.67
C MET A 116 5.57 -4.28 -22.99
N TYR A 117 4.35 -3.73 -22.95
CA TYR A 117 3.58 -3.42 -24.15
C TYR A 117 4.22 -2.30 -24.98
N LEU A 118 4.65 -1.21 -24.36
CA LEU A 118 5.28 -0.07 -25.06
C LEU A 118 6.60 -0.45 -25.73
N SER A 119 7.38 -1.35 -25.13
CA SER A 119 8.63 -1.83 -25.70
C SER A 119 8.44 -2.91 -26.77
N GLY A 120 7.20 -3.40 -26.97
CA GLY A 120 6.93 -4.53 -27.85
C GLY A 120 7.52 -5.85 -27.33
N GLN A 121 7.88 -5.93 -26.04
CA GLN A 121 8.51 -7.10 -25.42
C GLN A 121 7.56 -7.87 -24.50
N TYR A 122 6.25 -7.68 -24.68
CA TYR A 122 5.27 -8.44 -23.92
C TYR A 122 5.42 -9.94 -24.16
N ASN A 123 5.46 -10.68 -23.05
CA ASN A 123 5.44 -12.14 -23.02
C ASN A 123 4.77 -12.56 -21.70
N GLN A 124 3.78 -13.44 -21.80
CA GLN A 124 2.96 -13.88 -20.66
C GLN A 124 3.82 -14.47 -19.53
N ASP A 125 4.64 -15.48 -19.84
CA ASP A 125 5.45 -16.18 -18.84
C ASP A 125 6.47 -15.27 -18.14
N VAL A 126 7.03 -14.31 -18.88
CA VAL A 126 7.93 -13.29 -18.31
C VAL A 126 7.16 -12.33 -17.42
N TYR A 127 5.97 -11.92 -17.84
CA TYR A 127 5.12 -11.01 -17.07
C TYR A 127 4.66 -11.66 -15.75
N GLU A 128 4.17 -12.90 -15.76
CA GLU A 128 3.71 -13.59 -14.54
C GLU A 128 4.83 -13.72 -13.48
N LYS A 129 6.07 -13.96 -13.92
CA LYS A 129 7.23 -13.97 -13.02
C LYS A 129 7.51 -12.58 -12.44
N ALA A 130 7.47 -11.55 -13.27
CA ALA A 130 7.67 -10.16 -12.86
C ALA A 130 6.56 -9.69 -11.90
N GLU A 131 5.32 -10.03 -12.23
CA GLU A 131 4.11 -9.72 -11.49
C GLU A 131 4.17 -10.31 -10.08
N SER A 132 4.57 -11.57 -9.96
CA SER A 132 4.72 -12.22 -8.67
C SER A 132 5.80 -11.56 -7.80
N ILE A 133 6.88 -11.01 -8.39
CA ILE A 133 7.88 -10.21 -7.66
C ILE A 133 7.28 -8.85 -7.25
N CYS A 134 6.54 -8.21 -8.14
CA CYS A 134 5.85 -6.94 -7.85
C CYS A 134 4.80 -7.08 -6.75
N CYS A 135 4.15 -8.24 -6.63
CA CYS A 135 3.26 -8.55 -5.52
C CYS A 135 3.99 -8.53 -4.17
N GLU A 136 5.18 -9.11 -4.10
CA GLU A 136 6.00 -9.10 -2.87
C GLU A 136 6.50 -7.69 -2.54
N LEU A 137 6.89 -6.92 -3.56
CA LEU A 137 7.24 -5.49 -3.41
C LEU A 137 6.04 -4.69 -2.88
N GLY A 138 4.85 -4.90 -3.44
CA GLY A 138 3.61 -4.24 -3.00
C GLY A 138 3.26 -4.57 -1.55
N ILE A 139 3.36 -5.84 -1.16
CA ILE A 139 3.14 -6.29 0.22
C ILE A 139 4.13 -5.60 1.17
N PHE A 140 5.42 -5.62 0.84
CA PHE A 140 6.43 -4.98 1.68
C PHE A 140 6.26 -3.45 1.72
N PHE A 141 5.83 -2.82 0.63
CA PHE A 141 5.50 -1.39 0.60
C PHE A 141 4.40 -1.03 1.60
N GLN A 142 3.34 -1.84 1.69
CA GLN A 142 2.29 -1.61 2.69
C GLN A 142 2.84 -1.78 4.12
N ILE A 143 3.61 -2.84 4.38
CA ILE A 143 4.24 -3.05 5.70
C ILE A 143 5.15 -1.90 6.09
N LYS A 144 5.96 -1.40 5.14
CA LYS A 144 6.82 -0.22 5.34
C LYS A 144 5.98 1.03 5.61
N ASN A 145 4.84 1.19 4.95
CA ASN A 145 3.94 2.31 5.19
C ASN A 145 3.37 2.29 6.61
N ASP A 146 2.81 1.15 7.04
CA ASP A 146 2.26 0.96 8.39
C ASP A 146 3.32 1.16 9.48
N PHE A 147 4.52 0.62 9.27
CA PHE A 147 5.64 0.81 10.19
C PHE A 147 6.02 2.29 10.30
N LYS A 148 6.08 3.00 9.16
CA LYS A 148 6.44 4.42 9.13
C LYS A 148 5.40 5.30 9.81
N ASP A 149 4.11 5.00 9.63
CA ASP A 149 3.02 5.75 10.28
C ASP A 149 3.25 5.80 11.81
N CYS A 150 3.65 4.68 12.41
CA CYS A 150 3.89 4.59 13.85
C CYS A 150 5.28 5.07 14.30
N PHE A 151 6.36 4.69 13.58
CA PHE A 151 7.74 4.83 14.09
C PHE A 151 8.59 5.89 13.38
N ALA A 152 8.17 6.41 12.22
CA ALA A 152 9.01 7.31 11.41
C ALA A 152 8.59 8.79 11.46
N TYR A 153 7.44 9.11 12.04
CA TYR A 153 6.91 10.46 12.09
C TYR A 153 6.74 10.97 13.53
N TYR A 154 6.93 12.28 13.70
CA TYR A 154 6.54 13.01 14.92
C TYR A 154 5.67 14.21 14.52
N PRO A 155 4.43 14.33 15.04
CA PRO A 155 3.73 13.37 15.91
C PRO A 155 3.54 12.00 15.24
N ILE A 156 3.25 10.97 16.05
CA ILE A 156 2.85 9.65 15.56
C ILE A 156 1.72 9.84 14.54
N GLY A 157 1.73 9.00 13.51
CA GLY A 157 0.68 8.96 12.51
C GLY A 157 -0.69 8.63 13.09
N SER A 158 -1.65 8.42 12.21
CA SER A 158 -3.05 8.35 12.63
C SER A 158 -3.58 6.93 12.79
N ASP A 159 -2.82 5.91 12.39
CA ASP A 159 -3.31 4.53 12.30
C ASP A 159 -3.76 3.99 13.65
N ILE A 160 -3.01 4.26 14.73
CA ILE A 160 -3.36 3.82 16.08
C ILE A 160 -4.68 4.45 16.54
N ARG A 161 -4.84 5.77 16.38
CA ARG A 161 -6.03 6.51 16.80
C ARG A 161 -7.28 6.13 16.00
N GLN A 162 -7.10 5.73 14.75
CA GLN A 162 -8.17 5.30 13.87
C GLN A 162 -8.48 3.81 13.97
N GLY A 163 -7.60 3.02 14.60
CA GLY A 163 -7.80 1.57 14.73
C GLY A 163 -7.58 0.85 13.39
N LYS A 164 -6.67 1.37 12.57
CA LYS A 164 -6.44 0.89 11.19
C LYS A 164 -5.96 -0.56 11.17
N PHE A 165 -6.28 -1.24 10.07
CA PHE A 165 -5.92 -2.63 9.82
C PHE A 165 -4.43 -2.77 9.43
N THR A 166 -3.54 -2.52 10.40
CA THR A 166 -2.09 -2.42 10.15
C THR A 166 -1.33 -3.69 10.47
N TRP A 167 -0.16 -3.85 9.82
CA TRP A 167 0.80 -4.90 10.14
C TRP A 167 1.17 -4.92 11.63
N LEU A 168 1.38 -3.75 12.25
CA LEU A 168 1.74 -3.62 13.66
C LEU A 168 0.65 -4.16 14.60
N ALA A 169 -0.60 -3.76 14.36
CA ALA A 169 -1.72 -4.21 15.17
C ALA A 169 -1.96 -5.71 15.03
N ILE A 170 -1.87 -6.23 13.81
CA ILE A 170 -2.02 -7.66 13.52
C ILE A 170 -0.93 -8.47 14.19
N PHE A 171 0.32 -8.00 14.14
CA PHE A 171 1.42 -8.67 14.83
C PHE A 171 1.20 -8.68 16.35
N ALA A 172 0.74 -7.56 16.92
CA ALA A 172 0.41 -7.48 18.34
C ALA A 172 -0.74 -8.41 18.74
N VAL A 173 -1.77 -8.55 17.90
CA VAL A 173 -2.85 -9.55 18.09
C VAL A 173 -2.29 -10.96 18.07
N GLU A 174 -1.45 -11.31 17.10
CA GLU A 174 -0.99 -12.70 16.94
C GLU A 174 0.06 -13.10 17.99
N LYS A 175 0.97 -12.19 18.37
CA LYS A 175 2.11 -12.48 19.24
C LYS A 175 1.94 -12.06 20.70
N GLY A 176 1.05 -11.10 20.98
CA GLY A 176 0.85 -10.62 22.34
C GLY A 176 0.27 -11.69 23.26
N THR A 177 0.61 -11.59 24.56
CA THR A 177 -0.04 -12.38 25.62
C THR A 177 -1.51 -12.00 25.77
N VAL A 178 -2.26 -12.75 26.59
CA VAL A 178 -3.67 -12.46 26.87
C VAL A 178 -3.84 -11.04 27.44
N GLU A 179 -2.94 -10.63 28.34
CA GLU A 179 -2.94 -9.30 28.96
C GLU A 179 -2.63 -8.21 27.93
N GLN A 180 -1.61 -8.42 27.10
CA GLN A 180 -1.23 -7.49 26.03
C GLN A 180 -2.34 -7.33 24.97
N ARG A 181 -3.02 -8.41 24.62
CA ARG A 181 -4.20 -8.36 23.72
C ARG A 181 -5.34 -7.57 24.35
N SER A 182 -5.59 -7.72 25.65
CA SER A 182 -6.61 -6.94 26.34
C SER A 182 -6.29 -5.44 26.36
N ILE A 183 -4.99 -5.08 26.49
CA ILE A 183 -4.54 -3.68 26.34
C ILE A 183 -4.85 -3.18 24.93
N LEU A 184 -4.52 -3.96 23.90
CA LEU A 184 -4.78 -3.62 22.51
C LEU A 184 -6.28 -3.42 22.24
N GLU A 185 -7.14 -4.34 22.68
CA GLU A 185 -8.61 -4.25 22.54
C GLU A 185 -9.19 -3.00 23.21
N LYS A 186 -8.62 -2.58 24.34
CA LYS A 186 -9.11 -1.43 25.11
C LYS A 186 -8.66 -0.09 24.52
N HIS A 187 -7.43 -0.01 24.01
CA HIS A 187 -6.79 1.25 23.67
C HIS A 187 -6.64 1.51 22.16
N TYR A 188 -6.64 0.47 21.30
CA TYR A 188 -6.53 0.64 19.86
C TYR A 188 -7.79 1.28 19.27
N GLY A 189 -7.64 2.23 18.34
CA GLY A 189 -8.76 2.97 17.75
C GLY A 189 -9.43 3.99 18.67
N GLN A 190 -8.80 4.32 19.80
CA GLN A 190 -9.27 5.39 20.67
C GLN A 190 -8.60 6.71 20.29
N ASN A 191 -9.39 7.70 19.91
CA ASN A 191 -8.89 9.01 19.46
C ASN A 191 -8.48 9.92 20.64
N ASN A 192 -7.49 9.49 21.42
CA ASN A 192 -6.87 10.26 22.49
C ASN A 192 -5.39 9.89 22.66
N SER A 193 -4.58 10.82 23.17
CA SER A 193 -3.12 10.67 23.28
C SER A 193 -2.68 9.64 24.32
N GLU A 194 -3.48 9.39 25.35
CA GLU A 194 -3.17 8.40 26.40
C GLU A 194 -3.19 6.99 25.81
N SER A 195 -4.28 6.62 25.14
CA SER A 195 -4.41 5.35 24.44
C SER A 195 -3.36 5.18 23.35
N GLU A 196 -3.08 6.22 22.56
CA GLU A 196 -2.02 6.19 21.54
C GLU A 196 -0.65 5.86 22.16
N SER A 197 -0.31 6.50 23.28
CA SER A 197 0.95 6.25 23.99
C SER A 197 1.01 4.83 24.57
N ILE A 198 -0.09 4.30 25.08
CA ILE A 198 -0.17 2.94 25.61
C ILE A 198 0.07 1.90 24.50
N ILE A 199 -0.56 2.07 23.33
CA ILE A 199 -0.35 1.16 22.20
C ILE A 199 1.08 1.29 21.66
N PHE A 200 1.60 2.51 21.55
CA PHE A 200 2.99 2.71 21.13
C PHE A 200 3.98 1.99 22.06
N ASN A 201 3.78 2.09 23.38
CA ASN A 201 4.60 1.36 24.35
C ASN A 201 4.44 -0.15 24.22
N LEU A 202 3.22 -0.65 24.02
CA LEU A 202 2.96 -2.06 23.77
C LEU A 202 3.73 -2.57 22.53
N TYR A 203 3.77 -1.80 21.44
CA TYR A 203 4.56 -2.14 20.25
C TYR A 203 6.07 -2.20 20.53
N ASN A 204 6.57 -1.34 21.42
CA ASN A 204 7.97 -1.40 21.86
C ASN A 204 8.24 -2.63 22.76
N GLU A 205 7.34 -2.96 23.68
CA GLU A 205 7.44 -4.16 24.53
C GLU A 205 7.44 -5.46 23.72
N LEU A 206 6.72 -5.48 22.59
CA LEU A 206 6.69 -6.58 21.65
C LEU A 206 7.88 -6.61 20.68
N CYS A 207 8.83 -5.68 20.81
CA CYS A 207 10.00 -5.57 19.94
C CYS A 207 9.64 -5.50 18.44
N LEU A 208 8.57 -4.76 18.09
CA LEU A 208 8.09 -4.73 16.70
C LEU A 208 9.09 -4.06 15.73
N THR A 209 10.00 -3.24 16.25
CA THR A 209 11.09 -2.66 15.45
C THR A 209 12.09 -3.74 15.02
N GLU A 210 12.47 -4.64 15.92
CA GLU A 210 13.34 -5.77 15.65
C GLU A 210 12.70 -6.74 14.66
N GLU A 211 11.43 -7.08 14.89
CA GLU A 211 10.64 -7.96 14.01
C GLU A 211 10.50 -7.37 12.61
N TYR A 212 10.25 -6.06 12.50
CA TYR A 212 10.23 -5.36 11.21
C TYR A 212 11.58 -5.43 10.50
N ASN A 213 12.69 -5.25 11.23
CA ASN A 213 14.03 -5.30 10.65
C ASN A 213 14.42 -6.71 10.16
N ILE A 214 14.04 -7.76 10.90
CA ILE A 214 14.20 -9.15 10.49
C ILE A 214 13.40 -9.39 9.20
N LEU A 215 12.10 -9.05 9.22
CA LEU A 215 11.22 -9.19 8.06
C LEU A 215 11.74 -8.44 6.84
N ARG A 216 12.19 -7.19 7.01
CA ARG A 216 12.79 -6.36 5.95
C ARG A 216 14.00 -7.06 5.32
N LYS A 217 14.91 -7.60 6.13
CA LYS A 217 16.09 -8.32 5.63
C LYS A 217 15.71 -9.59 4.88
N ASP A 218 14.78 -10.37 5.42
CA ASP A 218 14.33 -11.62 4.80
C ASP A 218 13.61 -11.37 3.48
N ARG A 219 12.74 -10.37 3.43
CA ARG A 219 12.04 -9.95 2.20
C ARG A 219 12.99 -9.40 1.16
N TYR A 220 13.97 -8.60 1.54
CA TYR A 220 15.01 -8.12 0.62
C TYR A 220 15.74 -9.29 -0.05
N ASN A 221 16.27 -10.23 0.75
CA ASN A 221 17.01 -11.38 0.22
C ASN A 221 16.13 -12.26 -0.67
N TYR A 222 14.89 -12.51 -0.25
CA TYR A 222 13.93 -13.29 -1.02
C TYR A 222 13.64 -12.65 -2.38
N ILE A 223 13.36 -11.34 -2.42
CA ILE A 223 13.03 -10.63 -3.65
C ILE A 223 14.25 -10.56 -4.58
N VAL A 224 15.43 -10.21 -4.07
CA VAL A 224 16.66 -10.13 -4.89
C VAL A 224 16.99 -11.47 -5.53
N ASN A 225 16.90 -12.58 -4.79
CA ASN A 225 17.14 -13.91 -5.36
C ASN A 225 16.14 -14.22 -6.50
N ARG A 226 14.87 -13.89 -6.33
CA ARG A 226 13.85 -14.08 -7.38
C ARG A 226 14.09 -13.21 -8.61
N ILE A 227 14.65 -12.00 -8.44
CA ILE A 227 15.02 -11.14 -9.55
C ILE A 227 16.18 -11.78 -10.33
N LEU A 228 17.18 -12.34 -9.67
CA LEU A 228 18.32 -13.02 -10.32
C LEU A 228 17.87 -14.18 -11.21
N ASP A 229 16.79 -14.87 -10.85
CA ASP A 229 16.21 -15.99 -11.60
C ASP A 229 15.45 -15.56 -12.88
N LEU A 230 15.26 -14.26 -13.13
CA LEU A 230 14.58 -13.77 -14.32
C LEU A 230 15.46 -13.91 -15.57
N SER A 231 14.87 -14.31 -16.70
CA SER A 231 15.61 -14.49 -17.96
C SER A 231 15.97 -13.20 -18.69
N LYS A 232 15.47 -12.04 -18.25
CA LYS A 232 15.59 -10.75 -18.95
C LYS A 232 16.42 -9.74 -18.14
N PRO A 233 17.68 -9.46 -18.52
CA PRO A 233 18.54 -8.52 -17.79
C PRO A 233 17.96 -7.10 -17.68
N SER A 234 17.23 -6.63 -18.69
CA SER A 234 16.56 -5.33 -18.66
C SER A 234 15.50 -5.25 -17.56
N LEU A 235 14.72 -6.31 -17.39
CA LEU A 235 13.70 -6.42 -16.34
C LEU A 235 14.35 -6.57 -14.96
N GLN A 236 15.42 -7.35 -14.84
CA GLN A 236 16.20 -7.45 -13.60
C GLN A 236 16.63 -6.07 -13.11
N ARG A 237 17.20 -5.26 -14.02
CA ARG A 237 17.62 -3.89 -13.70
C ARG A 237 16.46 -3.01 -13.22
N VAL A 238 15.31 -3.06 -13.87
CA VAL A 238 14.14 -2.27 -13.46
C VAL A 238 13.66 -2.68 -12.07
N LEU A 239 13.55 -3.98 -11.79
CA LEU A 239 13.08 -4.47 -10.49
C LEU A 239 14.12 -4.25 -9.38
N ASN A 240 15.42 -4.33 -9.68
CA ASN A 240 16.47 -3.95 -8.73
C ASN A 240 16.38 -2.48 -8.35
N ASN A 241 16.08 -1.57 -9.28
CA ASN A 241 15.85 -0.16 -8.94
C ASN A 241 14.64 -0.01 -7.99
N TYR A 242 13.56 -0.78 -8.18
CA TYR A 242 12.43 -0.78 -7.25
C TYR A 242 12.85 -1.27 -5.85
N VAL A 243 13.67 -2.32 -5.78
CA VAL A 243 14.21 -2.80 -4.50
C VAL A 243 15.08 -1.74 -3.84
N GLU A 244 15.98 -1.09 -4.58
CA GLU A 244 16.84 -0.04 -4.04
C GLU A 244 16.00 1.10 -3.43
N GLU A 245 15.05 1.66 -4.19
CA GLU A 245 14.18 2.73 -3.69
C GLU A 245 13.30 2.30 -2.50
N LEU A 246 12.81 1.06 -2.53
CA LEU A 246 11.89 0.57 -1.52
C LEU A 246 12.58 0.14 -0.23
N PHE A 247 13.83 -0.32 -0.29
CA PHE A 247 14.54 -0.84 0.87
C PHE A 247 15.55 0.12 1.49
N ILE A 248 15.79 1.31 0.91
CA ILE A 248 16.43 2.44 1.63
C ILE A 248 15.64 2.79 2.88
#